data_AF-A0A1Q7HAM6-F1
#
_entry.id   AF-A0A1Q7HAM6-F1
#
_cell.length_a   1.000
_cell.length_b   1.000
_cell.length_c   1.000
_cell.angle_alpha   90.00
_cell.angle_beta   90.00
_cell.angle_gamma   90.00
#
_symmetry.space_group_name_H-M   'P 1'
#
loop_
_entity.id
_entity.type
_entity.pdbx_description
1 polymer ?
#
loop_
_entity_poly.entity_id
_entity_poly.type
_entity_poly.pdbx_seq_one_letter_code
_entity_poly.pdbx_strand_id
1 'polypeptide(L)'
;MTVSDTELTSLAASHDIISLGMLADDARRRRHGARTTFVRVANVALAGDTAQTPSPLAGEVRIVGTPASRAAAVERVAQVAAAIAGSRGVALSGFSLADLEELSAREGVTLRALLEELRAAGLELVAEAPFDRLHDARRSIEEVNIAGLALARLTIHQLPSPDPLPLLKAVADLQRAVAVIRAFAPLPRTVNPAVPTTGYEDVTRVALARVIVDNVASIQVDWSLYGPKLAQVALTVGADDVDGVSAEDDMTEGRRRAPLEEIRRNIRAANQEPVERNGRFDVVVR
;
A
#
# COMPACT_ATOMS: atom_id res chain seq x y z
N MET A 1 15.24 -11.45 -16.22
CA MET A 1 16.39 -12.30 -15.82
C MET A 1 15.94 -12.98 -14.55
N THR A 2 15.75 -14.30 -14.57
CA THR A 2 15.36 -15.06 -13.37
C THR A 2 16.59 -15.22 -12.48
N VAL A 3 16.59 -14.57 -11.32
CA VAL A 3 17.68 -14.70 -10.34
C VAL A 3 17.55 -16.05 -9.65
N SER A 4 18.63 -16.82 -9.59
CA SER A 4 18.64 -18.13 -8.93
C SER A 4 18.53 -18.00 -7.41
N ASP A 5 18.08 -19.05 -6.73
CA ASP A 5 18.00 -19.07 -5.27
C ASP A 5 19.36 -18.85 -4.58
N THR A 6 20.44 -19.34 -5.18
CA THR A 6 21.81 -19.12 -4.70
C THR A 6 22.23 -17.66 -4.83
N GLU A 7 21.92 -17.01 -5.95
CA GLU A 7 22.17 -15.57 -6.15
C GLU A 7 21.32 -14.72 -5.20
N LEU A 8 20.05 -15.07 -4.97
CA LEU A 8 19.19 -14.37 -4.01
C LEU A 8 19.73 -14.47 -2.58
N THR A 9 20.22 -15.64 -2.20
CA THR A 9 20.83 -15.87 -0.88
C THR A 9 22.11 -15.03 -0.74
N SER A 10 22.94 -15.01 -1.78
CA SER A 10 24.15 -14.17 -1.79
C SER A 10 23.83 -12.68 -1.75
N LEU A 11 22.77 -12.23 -2.44
CA LEU A 11 22.32 -10.84 -2.43
C LEU A 11 21.76 -10.42 -1.07
N ALA A 12 20.96 -11.26 -0.43
CA ALA A 12 20.40 -10.97 0.89
C ALA A 12 21.44 -10.98 2.02
N ALA A 13 22.49 -11.80 1.90
CA ALA A 13 23.63 -11.80 2.81
C ALA A 13 24.66 -10.71 2.50
N SER A 14 24.54 -10.05 1.34
CA SER A 14 25.49 -9.03 0.90
C SER A 14 25.33 -7.75 1.71
N HIS A 15 26.48 -7.16 2.06
CA HIS A 15 26.53 -5.81 2.63
C HIS A 15 26.66 -4.73 1.52
N ASP A 16 26.69 -5.16 0.25
CA ASP A 16 26.75 -4.28 -0.91
C ASP A 16 25.34 -3.83 -1.35
N ILE A 17 24.79 -2.92 -0.57
CA ILE A 17 23.48 -2.31 -0.85
C ILE A 17 23.46 -1.50 -2.14
N ILE A 18 24.63 -1.05 -2.61
CA ILE A 18 24.73 -0.27 -3.84
C ILE A 18 24.46 -1.18 -5.04
N SER A 19 25.15 -2.31 -5.15
CA SER A 19 24.94 -3.26 -6.23
C SER A 19 23.53 -3.84 -6.21
N LEU A 20 23.00 -4.17 -5.03
CA LEU A 20 21.62 -4.62 -4.87
C LEU A 20 20.61 -3.54 -5.29
N GLY A 21 20.83 -2.29 -4.86
CA GLY A 21 19.99 -1.15 -5.24
C GLY A 21 20.00 -0.89 -6.75
N MET A 22 21.17 -0.96 -7.38
CA MET A 22 21.32 -0.83 -8.84
C MET A 22 20.55 -1.93 -9.59
N LEU A 23 20.64 -3.18 -9.13
CA LEU A 23 19.90 -4.31 -9.69
C LEU A 23 18.38 -4.10 -9.58
N ALA A 24 17.92 -3.67 -8.41
CA ALA A 24 16.51 -3.41 -8.15
C ALA A 24 15.98 -2.24 -8.98
N ASP A 25 16.70 -1.12 -9.04
CA ASP A 25 16.29 0.03 -9.85
C ASP A 25 16.33 -0.27 -11.35
N ASP A 26 17.25 -1.11 -11.83
CA ASP A 26 17.23 -1.61 -13.21
C ASP A 26 16.00 -2.50 -13.49
N ALA A 27 15.64 -3.39 -12.56
CA ALA A 27 14.40 -4.16 -12.66
C ALA A 27 13.15 -3.26 -12.70
N ARG A 28 13.14 -2.20 -11.88
CA ARG A 28 12.08 -1.19 -11.88
C ARG A 28 12.05 -0.37 -13.18
N ARG A 29 13.21 0.06 -13.73
CA ARG A 29 13.34 0.75 -15.03
C ARG A 29 12.75 -0.06 -16.17
N ARG A 30 13.07 -1.35 -16.24
CA ARG A 30 12.53 -2.24 -17.28
C ARG A 30 11.01 -2.31 -17.28
N ARG A 31 10.38 -2.13 -16.12
CA ARG A 31 8.92 -2.20 -15.97
C ARG A 31 8.23 -0.86 -16.17
N HIS A 32 8.82 0.21 -15.63
CA HIS A 32 8.14 1.50 -15.46
C HIS A 32 8.84 2.69 -16.12
N GLY A 33 10.01 2.49 -16.75
CA GLY A 33 10.77 3.58 -17.37
C GLY A 33 11.26 4.58 -16.32
N ALA A 34 11.02 5.88 -16.53
CA ALA A 34 11.29 6.92 -15.54
C ALA A 34 10.11 7.18 -14.59
N ARG A 35 8.93 6.60 -14.86
CA ARG A 35 7.70 6.90 -14.15
C ARG A 35 7.71 6.33 -12.74
N THR A 36 7.27 7.16 -11.80
CA THR A 36 6.93 6.78 -10.42
C THR A 36 5.58 7.37 -10.06
N THR A 37 4.70 6.53 -9.54
CA THR A 37 3.35 6.95 -9.17
C THR A 37 3.25 7.38 -7.72
N PHE A 38 2.28 8.24 -7.43
CA PHE A 38 1.91 8.55 -6.05
C PHE A 38 0.40 8.79 -5.96
N VAL A 39 -0.19 8.49 -4.80
CA VAL A 39 -1.61 8.76 -4.54
C VAL A 39 -1.76 9.74 -3.38
N ARG A 40 -2.68 10.69 -3.57
CA ARG A 40 -3.14 11.59 -2.50
C ARG A 40 -4.33 10.97 -1.79
N VAL A 41 -4.17 10.75 -0.49
CA VAL A 41 -5.15 10.05 0.35
C VAL A 41 -5.75 11.01 1.37
N ALA A 42 -7.08 11.07 1.43
CA ALA A 42 -7.80 11.67 2.54
C ALA A 42 -8.24 10.55 3.50
N ASN A 43 -7.58 10.48 4.67
CA ASN A 43 -7.95 9.52 5.70
C ASN A 43 -9.18 10.03 6.46
N VAL A 44 -10.20 9.17 6.59
CA VAL A 44 -11.39 9.45 7.37
C VAL A 44 -11.50 8.40 8.48
N ALA A 45 -11.58 8.86 9.73
CA ALA A 45 -11.72 7.94 10.86
C ALA A 45 -13.05 7.17 10.78
N LEU A 46 -13.05 5.92 11.24
CA LEU A 46 -14.26 5.12 11.35
C LEU A 46 -15.31 5.79 12.25
N ALA A 47 -14.90 6.22 13.44
CA ALA A 47 -15.73 6.95 14.40
C ALA A 47 -15.53 8.48 14.26
N GLY A 48 -15.61 8.99 13.02
CA GLY A 48 -15.41 10.40 12.69
C GLY A 48 -16.71 11.17 12.49
N ASP A 49 -16.62 12.50 12.51
CA ASP A 49 -17.74 13.40 12.20
C ASP A 49 -18.26 13.14 10.77
N THR A 50 -19.58 13.15 10.61
CA THR A 50 -20.26 12.99 9.32
C THR A 50 -20.22 14.26 8.47
N ALA A 51 -19.92 15.42 9.07
CA ALA A 51 -19.88 16.70 8.37
C ALA A 51 -18.56 16.96 7.60
N GLN A 52 -17.50 16.20 7.87
CA GLN A 52 -16.20 16.45 7.25
C GLN A 52 -16.19 15.97 5.79
N THR A 53 -16.24 16.92 4.85
CA THR A 53 -16.13 16.61 3.43
C THR A 53 -14.66 16.32 3.11
N PRO A 54 -14.34 15.14 2.53
CA PRO A 54 -12.96 14.83 2.15
C PRO A 54 -12.42 15.84 1.13
N SER A 55 -11.11 16.08 1.17
CA SER A 55 -10.45 17.01 0.24
C SER A 55 -10.80 16.71 -1.22
N PRO A 56 -11.19 17.70 -2.04
CA PRO A 56 -11.45 17.51 -3.47
C PRO A 56 -10.17 17.15 -4.26
N LEU A 57 -9.00 17.30 -3.63
CA LEU A 57 -7.69 16.93 -4.18
C LEU A 57 -7.30 15.48 -3.83
N ALA A 58 -8.17 14.72 -3.17
CA ALA A 58 -7.93 13.29 -2.93
C ALA A 58 -8.04 12.50 -4.24
N GLY A 59 -7.10 11.59 -4.48
CA GLY A 59 -7.27 10.49 -5.43
C GLY A 59 -7.91 9.26 -4.77
N GLU A 60 -7.92 9.22 -3.45
CA GLU A 60 -8.47 8.15 -2.63
C GLU A 60 -9.00 8.73 -1.31
N VAL A 61 -10.19 8.29 -0.90
CA VAL A 61 -10.68 8.49 0.47
C VAL A 61 -10.61 7.15 1.17
N ARG A 62 -9.90 7.10 2.29
CA ARG A 62 -9.56 5.87 3.01
C ARG A 62 -10.17 5.87 4.40
N ILE A 63 -11.08 4.94 4.66
CA ILE A 63 -11.62 4.71 6.00
C ILE A 63 -10.57 3.99 6.85
N VAL A 64 -10.16 4.63 7.95
CA VAL A 64 -9.14 4.11 8.88
C VAL A 64 -9.76 3.75 10.23
N GLY A 65 -9.24 2.68 10.84
CA GLY A 65 -9.70 2.15 12.12
C GLY A 65 -10.33 0.76 12.00
N THR A 66 -10.52 0.12 13.16
CA THR A 66 -11.04 -1.24 13.25
C THR A 66 -12.53 -1.22 13.60
N PRO A 67 -13.41 -1.85 12.79
CA PRO A 67 -14.84 -1.86 13.04
C PRO A 67 -15.24 -2.66 14.27
N ALA A 68 -15.99 -2.00 15.17
CA ALA A 68 -16.57 -2.63 16.34
C ALA A 68 -17.67 -3.64 15.97
N SER A 69 -18.44 -3.33 14.93
CA SER A 69 -19.47 -4.21 14.37
C SER A 69 -19.59 -4.08 12.85
N ARG A 70 -20.22 -5.07 12.22
CA ARG A 70 -20.57 -5.03 10.78
C ARG A 70 -21.44 -3.83 10.44
N ALA A 71 -22.44 -3.56 11.27
CA ALA A 71 -23.35 -2.43 11.07
C ALA A 71 -22.59 -1.09 11.06
N ALA A 72 -21.65 -0.89 12.00
CA ALA A 72 -20.83 0.32 12.05
C ALA A 72 -19.92 0.46 10.81
N ALA A 73 -19.37 -0.66 10.32
CA ALA A 73 -18.56 -0.66 9.10
C ALA A 73 -19.39 -0.25 7.87
N VAL A 74 -20.54 -0.90 7.67
CA VAL A 74 -21.47 -0.64 6.55
C VAL A 74 -22.00 0.79 6.58
N GLU A 75 -22.43 1.26 7.76
CA GLU A 75 -22.90 2.63 7.95
C GLU A 75 -21.83 3.65 7.58
N ARG A 76 -20.59 3.46 8.06
CA ARG A 76 -19.51 4.39 7.75
C ARG A 76 -19.15 4.40 6.27
N VAL A 77 -19.12 3.24 5.62
CA VAL A 77 -18.91 3.16 4.17
C VAL A 77 -19.98 3.93 3.43
N ALA A 78 -21.27 3.70 3.74
CA ALA A 78 -22.38 4.38 3.09
C ALA A 78 -22.32 5.91 3.27
N GLN A 79 -21.99 6.37 4.48
CA GLN A 79 -21.82 7.80 4.77
C GLN A 79 -20.71 8.43 3.92
N VAL A 80 -19.53 7.80 3.86
CA VAL A 80 -18.39 8.33 3.10
C VAL A 80 -18.65 8.25 1.60
N ALA A 81 -19.26 7.16 1.12
CA ALA A 81 -19.68 7.01 -0.28
C ALA A 81 -20.64 8.13 -0.70
N ALA A 82 -21.63 8.46 0.14
CA ALA A 82 -22.54 9.57 -0.10
C ALA A 82 -21.81 10.93 -0.13
N ALA A 83 -20.85 11.14 0.78
CA ALA A 83 -20.07 12.37 0.84
C ALA A 83 -19.18 12.60 -0.40
N ILE A 84 -18.77 11.54 -1.10
CA ILE A 84 -17.89 11.62 -2.28
C ILE A 84 -18.61 11.37 -3.61
N ALA A 85 -19.92 11.10 -3.62
CA ALA A 85 -20.66 10.71 -4.83
C ALA A 85 -20.57 11.73 -5.99
N GLY A 86 -20.35 13.02 -5.68
CA GLY A 86 -20.14 14.07 -6.68
C GLY A 86 -18.70 14.21 -7.18
N SER A 87 -17.74 13.55 -6.54
CA SER A 87 -16.31 13.69 -6.81
C SER A 87 -15.87 12.70 -7.88
N ARG A 88 -15.63 13.19 -9.10
CA ARG A 88 -15.13 12.33 -10.19
C ARG A 88 -13.71 11.85 -9.89
N GLY A 89 -13.48 10.55 -10.09
CA GLY A 89 -12.13 9.97 -10.06
C GLY A 89 -11.57 9.65 -8.67
N VAL A 90 -12.32 9.90 -7.60
CA VAL A 90 -11.97 9.48 -6.23
C VAL A 90 -12.36 8.01 -6.05
N ALA A 91 -11.52 7.24 -5.35
CA ALA A 91 -11.84 5.86 -4.97
C ALA A 91 -12.12 5.76 -3.46
N LEU A 92 -13.11 4.97 -3.06
CA LEU A 92 -13.35 4.65 -1.64
C LEU A 92 -12.67 3.35 -1.24
N SER A 93 -11.67 3.45 -0.37
CA SER A 93 -11.04 2.31 0.27
C SER A 93 -11.30 2.28 1.78
N GLY A 94 -11.11 1.12 2.40
CA GLY A 94 -11.28 1.03 3.84
C GLY A 94 -10.80 -0.28 4.43
N PHE A 95 -10.45 -0.19 5.71
CA PHE A 95 -10.19 -1.33 6.59
C PHE A 95 -8.97 -2.21 6.23
N SER A 96 -8.47 -2.91 7.24
CA SER A 96 -7.54 -4.03 7.08
C SER A 96 -8.33 -5.31 6.82
N LEU A 97 -7.89 -6.13 5.85
CA LEU A 97 -8.51 -7.41 5.57
C LEU A 97 -8.47 -8.35 6.79
N ALA A 98 -7.39 -8.32 7.57
CA ALA A 98 -7.30 -9.12 8.79
C ALA A 98 -8.31 -8.68 9.86
N ASP A 99 -8.58 -7.38 9.96
CA ASP A 99 -9.58 -6.87 10.89
C ASP A 99 -11.01 -7.27 10.44
N LEU A 100 -11.24 -7.35 9.11
CA LEU A 100 -12.50 -7.84 8.55
C LEU A 100 -12.67 -9.36 8.73
N GLU A 101 -11.61 -10.15 8.64
CA GLU A 101 -11.62 -11.58 8.99
C GLU A 101 -12.06 -11.78 10.45
N GLU A 102 -11.38 -11.10 11.38
CA GLU A 102 -11.69 -11.16 12.81
C GLU A 102 -13.12 -10.70 13.12
N LEU A 103 -13.59 -9.63 12.46
CA LEU A 103 -14.97 -9.16 12.59
C LEU A 103 -15.97 -10.20 12.08
N SER A 104 -15.75 -10.77 10.90
CA SER A 104 -16.65 -11.76 10.31
C SER A 104 -16.79 -13.01 11.18
N ALA A 105 -15.66 -13.50 11.71
CA ALA A 105 -15.62 -14.63 12.63
C ALA A 105 -16.35 -14.31 13.95
N ARG A 106 -16.12 -13.13 14.53
CA ARG A 106 -16.77 -12.68 15.77
C ARG A 106 -18.29 -12.58 15.63
N GLU A 107 -18.78 -12.14 14.47
CA GLU A 107 -20.22 -12.01 14.21
C GLU A 107 -20.86 -13.24 13.55
N GLY A 108 -20.10 -14.34 13.39
CA GLY A 108 -20.64 -15.61 12.90
C GLY A 108 -21.08 -15.58 11.44
N VAL A 109 -20.45 -14.75 10.60
CA VAL A 109 -20.72 -14.67 9.17
C VAL A 109 -19.47 -14.98 8.35
N THR A 110 -19.65 -15.29 7.07
CA THR A 110 -18.50 -15.46 6.17
C THR A 110 -17.86 -14.11 5.87
N LEU A 111 -16.54 -14.13 5.64
CA LEU A 111 -15.80 -12.95 5.15
C LEU A 111 -16.44 -12.42 3.85
N ARG A 112 -16.83 -13.32 2.94
CA ARG A 112 -17.53 -12.96 1.69
C ARG A 112 -18.77 -12.11 1.92
N ALA A 113 -19.66 -12.56 2.80
CA ALA A 113 -20.92 -11.87 3.06
C ALA A 113 -20.68 -10.46 3.60
N LEU A 114 -19.71 -10.31 4.51
CA LEU A 114 -19.32 -8.99 5.01
C LEU A 114 -18.77 -8.10 3.87
N LEU A 115 -17.89 -8.62 3.02
CA LEU A 115 -17.31 -7.87 1.90
C LEU A 115 -18.39 -7.46 0.87
N GLU A 116 -19.35 -8.33 0.58
CA GLU A 116 -20.49 -8.03 -0.30
C GLU A 116 -21.38 -6.91 0.26
N GLU A 117 -21.61 -6.89 1.58
CA GLU A 117 -22.34 -5.81 2.25
C GLU A 117 -21.58 -4.48 2.19
N LEU A 118 -20.27 -4.49 2.43
CA LEU A 118 -19.44 -3.28 2.32
C LEU A 118 -19.40 -2.75 0.89
N ARG A 119 -19.30 -3.65 -0.11
CA ARG A 119 -19.41 -3.26 -1.52
C ARG A 119 -20.76 -2.65 -1.83
N ALA A 120 -21.85 -3.25 -1.36
CA ALA A 120 -23.20 -2.71 -1.57
C ALA A 120 -23.38 -1.32 -0.93
N ALA A 121 -22.67 -1.03 0.15
CA ALA A 121 -22.61 0.29 0.78
C ALA A 121 -21.74 1.31 0.02
N GLY A 122 -20.94 0.88 -0.96
CA GLY A 122 -20.12 1.74 -1.81
C GLY A 122 -18.61 1.59 -1.64
N LEU A 123 -18.13 0.62 -0.86
CA LEU A 123 -16.69 0.32 -0.79
C LEU A 123 -16.22 -0.20 -2.16
N GLU A 124 -15.08 0.30 -2.65
CA GLU A 124 -14.46 -0.18 -3.89
C GLU A 124 -13.24 -1.05 -3.62
N LEU A 125 -12.43 -0.68 -2.61
CA LEU A 125 -11.21 -1.39 -2.27
C LEU A 125 -11.12 -1.72 -0.78
N VAL A 126 -10.59 -2.90 -0.45
CA VAL A 126 -10.01 -3.13 0.86
C VAL A 126 -8.67 -2.39 0.91
N ALA A 127 -8.48 -1.53 1.91
CA ALA A 127 -7.34 -0.61 1.95
C ALA A 127 -5.99 -1.33 2.11
N GLU A 128 -5.97 -2.44 2.85
CA GLU A 128 -4.77 -3.27 2.95
C GLU A 128 -5.05 -4.71 3.38
N ALA A 129 -4.12 -5.59 3.03
CA ALA A 129 -4.07 -6.97 3.48
C ALA A 129 -2.71 -7.24 4.15
N PRO A 130 -2.62 -7.20 5.50
CA PRO A 130 -1.40 -7.54 6.21
C PRO A 130 -1.12 -9.05 6.11
N PHE A 131 -0.20 -9.44 5.23
CA PHE A 131 0.08 -10.84 4.87
C PHE A 131 0.33 -11.74 6.09
N ASP A 132 1.07 -11.23 7.07
CA ASP A 132 1.47 -11.91 8.30
C ASP A 132 0.34 -12.03 9.36
N ARG A 133 -0.80 -11.36 9.17
CA ARG A 133 -1.97 -11.47 10.06
C ARG A 133 -3.12 -12.30 9.50
N LEU A 134 -3.12 -12.61 8.21
CA LEU A 134 -4.20 -13.37 7.58
C LEU A 134 -4.08 -14.85 7.92
N HIS A 135 -5.20 -15.50 8.25
CA HIS A 135 -5.20 -16.93 8.55
C HIS A 135 -4.86 -17.78 7.32
N ASP A 136 -5.44 -17.42 6.17
CA ASP A 136 -5.14 -17.99 4.86
C ASP A 136 -5.17 -16.86 3.82
N ALA A 137 -4.01 -16.23 3.59
CA ALA A 137 -3.91 -15.06 2.74
C ALA A 137 -4.44 -15.30 1.31
N ARG A 138 -4.30 -16.52 0.79
CA ARG A 138 -4.81 -16.86 -0.54
C ARG A 138 -6.32 -16.81 -0.55
N ARG A 139 -6.97 -17.56 0.35
CA ARG A 139 -8.44 -17.62 0.40
C ARG A 139 -9.02 -16.23 0.64
N SER A 140 -8.48 -15.48 1.58
CA SER A 140 -9.05 -14.19 1.95
C SER A 140 -8.94 -13.15 0.83
N ILE A 141 -7.86 -13.16 0.05
CA ILE A 141 -7.73 -12.30 -1.13
C ILE A 141 -8.64 -12.78 -2.27
N GLU A 142 -8.82 -14.09 -2.46
CA GLU A 142 -9.81 -14.64 -3.38
C GLU A 142 -11.23 -14.18 -2.99
N GLU A 143 -11.56 -14.14 -1.69
CA GLU A 143 -12.85 -13.63 -1.20
C GLU A 143 -13.08 -12.15 -1.52
N VAL A 144 -12.06 -11.31 -1.40
CA VAL A 144 -12.11 -9.89 -1.83
C VAL A 144 -12.49 -9.79 -3.31
N ASN A 145 -11.82 -10.57 -4.17
CA ASN A 145 -12.08 -10.56 -5.60
C ASN A 145 -13.47 -11.12 -5.94
N ILE A 146 -13.90 -12.20 -5.29
CA ILE A 146 -15.23 -12.81 -5.51
C ILE A 146 -16.36 -11.87 -5.09
N ALA A 147 -16.19 -11.15 -3.98
CA ALA A 147 -17.15 -10.13 -3.55
C ALA A 147 -17.27 -8.95 -4.54
N GLY A 148 -16.32 -8.81 -5.46
CA GLY A 148 -16.26 -7.74 -6.47
C GLY A 148 -15.55 -6.48 -5.97
N LEU A 149 -14.72 -6.60 -4.93
CA LEU A 149 -13.84 -5.54 -4.44
C LEU A 149 -12.42 -5.74 -4.99
N ALA A 150 -11.64 -4.67 -5.01
CA ALA A 150 -10.19 -4.76 -5.25
C ALA A 150 -9.40 -4.72 -3.93
N LEU A 151 -8.16 -5.20 -3.98
CA LEU A 151 -7.20 -4.99 -2.90
C LEU A 151 -6.26 -3.83 -3.28
N ALA A 152 -6.20 -2.78 -2.46
CA ALA A 152 -5.35 -1.64 -2.74
C ALA A 152 -3.85 -1.98 -2.62
N ARG A 153 -3.46 -2.70 -1.55
CA ARG A 153 -2.09 -3.15 -1.33
C ARG A 153 -2.00 -4.37 -0.41
N LEU A 154 -1.03 -5.24 -0.68
CA LEU A 154 -0.55 -6.22 0.29
C LEU A 154 0.50 -5.53 1.18
N THR A 155 0.42 -5.73 2.49
CA THR A 155 1.32 -5.09 3.47
C THR A 155 1.90 -6.12 4.42
N ILE A 156 2.91 -5.72 5.19
CA ILE A 156 3.42 -6.47 6.33
C ILE A 156 3.06 -5.68 7.59
N HIS A 157 2.35 -6.29 8.54
CA HIS A 157 2.03 -5.66 9.81
C HIS A 157 3.27 -5.61 10.71
N GLN A 158 3.91 -6.76 10.94
CA GLN A 158 5.16 -6.86 11.68
C GLN A 158 6.07 -7.89 11.00
N LEU A 159 7.40 -7.67 11.06
CA LEU A 159 8.34 -8.64 10.52
C LEU A 159 8.33 -9.92 11.38
N PRO A 160 8.08 -11.11 10.79
CA PRO A 160 8.11 -12.37 11.51
C PRO A 160 9.55 -12.84 11.82
N SER A 161 10.53 -12.36 11.04
CA SER A 161 11.95 -12.72 11.13
C SER A 161 12.79 -11.58 10.56
N PRO A 162 14.05 -11.41 11.01
CA PRO A 162 15.00 -10.49 10.35
C PRO A 162 15.36 -10.92 8.92
N ASP A 163 15.31 -12.22 8.61
CA ASP A 163 15.56 -12.72 7.25
C ASP A 163 14.36 -12.42 6.33
N PRO A 164 14.53 -11.58 5.29
CA PRO A 164 13.43 -11.21 4.41
C PRO A 164 13.08 -12.29 3.38
N LEU A 165 13.97 -13.26 3.10
CA LEU A 165 13.80 -14.17 1.97
C LEU A 165 12.55 -15.06 2.04
N PRO A 166 12.24 -15.74 3.16
CA PRO A 166 11.07 -16.61 3.23
C PRO A 166 9.77 -15.85 2.99
N LEU A 167 9.66 -14.65 3.57
CA LEU A 167 8.50 -13.78 3.43
C LEU A 167 8.33 -13.31 1.98
N LEU A 168 9.40 -12.82 1.34
CA LEU A 168 9.33 -12.34 -0.04
C LEU A 168 9.01 -13.46 -1.03
N LYS A 169 9.57 -14.67 -0.83
CA LYS A 169 9.22 -15.84 -1.64
C LYS A 169 7.74 -16.21 -1.47
N ALA A 170 7.24 -16.21 -0.23
CA ALA A 170 5.84 -16.50 0.05
C ALA A 170 4.88 -15.48 -0.58
N VAL A 171 5.25 -14.19 -0.60
CA VAL A 171 4.48 -13.15 -1.31
C VAL A 171 4.49 -13.39 -2.83
N ALA A 172 5.63 -13.76 -3.41
CA ALA A 172 5.71 -14.08 -4.83
C ALA A 172 4.85 -15.32 -5.19
N ASP A 173 4.86 -16.35 -4.33
CA ASP A 173 3.99 -17.53 -4.47
C ASP A 173 2.51 -17.19 -4.35
N LEU A 174 2.16 -16.35 -3.36
CA LEU A 174 0.80 -15.86 -3.18
C LEU A 174 0.32 -15.16 -4.44
N GLN A 175 1.12 -14.23 -5.01
CA GLN A 175 0.75 -13.53 -6.23
C GLN A 175 0.63 -14.47 -7.44
N ARG A 176 1.44 -15.53 -7.54
CA ARG A 176 1.25 -16.58 -8.57
C ARG A 176 -0.09 -17.30 -8.40
N ALA A 177 -0.53 -17.50 -7.16
CA ALA A 177 -1.77 -18.20 -6.86
C ALA A 177 -3.03 -17.34 -7.10
N VAL A 178 -3.01 -16.06 -6.70
CA VAL A 178 -4.19 -15.17 -6.74
C VAL A 178 -4.22 -14.24 -7.96
N ALA A 179 -3.07 -13.86 -8.51
CA ALA A 179 -2.90 -12.99 -9.68
C ALA A 179 -3.61 -11.61 -9.65
N VAL A 180 -4.07 -11.16 -8.47
CA VAL A 180 -4.81 -9.90 -8.30
C VAL A 180 -4.06 -8.82 -7.51
N ILE A 181 -2.90 -9.14 -6.91
CA ILE A 181 -2.14 -8.18 -6.09
C ILE A 181 -1.46 -7.17 -7.01
N ARG A 182 -1.89 -5.92 -6.91
CA ARG A 182 -1.35 -4.83 -7.73
C ARG A 182 -0.12 -4.17 -7.12
N ALA A 183 -0.14 -3.96 -5.81
CA ALA A 183 0.93 -3.31 -5.07
C ALA A 183 1.31 -4.10 -3.82
N PHE A 184 2.59 -4.10 -3.51
CA PHE A 184 3.16 -4.67 -2.29
C PHE A 184 3.99 -3.62 -1.57
N ALA A 185 3.69 -3.36 -0.30
CA ALA A 185 4.47 -2.52 0.59
C ALA A 185 5.32 -3.42 1.51
N PRO A 186 6.64 -3.57 1.24
CA PRO A 186 7.48 -4.57 1.90
C PRO A 186 7.97 -4.17 3.30
N LEU A 187 7.78 -2.91 3.70
CA LEU A 187 8.23 -2.41 5.00
C LEU A 187 7.12 -2.58 6.06
N PRO A 188 7.47 -2.92 7.31
CA PRO A 188 6.50 -3.26 8.35
C PRO A 188 5.73 -2.04 8.88
N ARG A 189 4.40 -2.13 8.88
CA ARG A 189 3.53 -1.05 9.39
C ARG A 189 3.73 -0.77 10.88
N THR A 190 4.12 -1.79 11.65
CA THR A 190 4.42 -1.71 13.08
C THR A 190 5.86 -2.14 13.32
N VAL A 191 6.61 -1.31 14.04
CA VAL A 191 7.99 -1.60 14.44
C VAL A 191 8.06 -1.69 15.97
N ASN A 192 8.72 -2.72 16.49
CA ASN A 192 9.00 -2.81 17.93
C ASN A 192 10.01 -1.71 18.31
N PRO A 193 9.65 -0.73 19.17
CA PRO A 193 10.57 0.34 19.53
C PRO A 193 11.84 -0.13 20.24
N ALA A 194 11.80 -1.31 20.88
CA ALA A 194 12.96 -1.90 21.54
C ALA A 194 13.99 -2.48 20.55
N VAL A 195 13.54 -2.79 19.32
CA VAL A 195 14.38 -3.34 18.25
C VAL A 195 13.94 -2.71 16.92
N PRO A 196 14.24 -1.41 16.70
CA PRO A 196 13.82 -0.72 15.49
C PRO A 196 14.56 -1.27 14.28
N THR A 197 13.92 -1.20 13.11
CA THR A 197 14.63 -1.43 11.85
C THR A 197 15.63 -0.29 11.62
N THR A 198 16.71 -0.59 10.90
CA THR A 198 17.62 0.46 10.42
C THR A 198 17.25 0.86 9.00
N GLY A 199 17.60 2.09 8.60
CA GLY A 199 17.40 2.52 7.22
C GLY A 199 18.14 1.63 6.20
N TYR A 200 19.26 1.01 6.61
CA TYR A 200 19.96 0.03 5.79
C TYR A 200 19.09 -1.22 5.53
N GLU A 201 18.47 -1.75 6.57
CA GLU A 201 17.59 -2.91 6.43
C GLU A 201 16.34 -2.58 5.60
N ASP A 202 15.75 -1.40 5.79
CA ASP A 202 14.55 -1.00 5.03
C ASP A 202 14.85 -0.85 3.54
N VAL A 203 15.96 -0.18 3.18
CA VAL A 203 16.41 -0.04 1.79
C VAL A 203 16.75 -1.42 1.19
N THR A 204 17.40 -2.29 1.95
CA THR A 204 17.69 -3.67 1.54
C THR A 204 16.39 -4.44 1.26
N ARG A 205 15.38 -4.33 2.13
CA ARG A 205 14.08 -4.98 1.96
C ARG A 205 13.33 -4.51 0.72
N VAL A 206 13.31 -3.19 0.45
CA VAL A 206 12.70 -2.65 -0.77
C VAL A 206 13.39 -3.20 -2.02
N ALA A 207 14.72 -3.22 -2.03
CA ALA A 207 15.48 -3.72 -3.16
C ALA A 207 15.27 -5.22 -3.39
N LEU A 208 15.33 -6.04 -2.34
CA LEU A 208 15.03 -7.46 -2.42
C LEU A 208 13.58 -7.71 -2.85
N ALA A 209 12.62 -6.93 -2.37
CA ALA A 209 11.21 -7.07 -2.78
C ALA A 209 11.04 -6.86 -4.29
N ARG A 210 11.71 -5.85 -4.87
CA ARG A 210 11.71 -5.64 -6.33
C ARG A 210 12.33 -6.81 -7.10
N VAL A 211 13.40 -7.40 -6.59
CA VAL A 211 14.12 -8.46 -7.29
C VAL A 211 13.40 -9.81 -7.17
N ILE A 212 12.85 -10.13 -5.99
CA ILE A 212 12.24 -11.42 -5.67
C ILE A 212 10.76 -11.48 -6.05
N VAL A 213 10.02 -10.39 -5.79
CA VAL A 213 8.58 -10.30 -6.06
C VAL A 213 8.36 -9.63 -7.42
N ASP A 214 8.95 -10.21 -8.45
CA ASP A 214 8.95 -9.68 -9.83
C ASP A 214 7.56 -9.69 -10.50
N ASN A 215 6.64 -10.45 -9.93
CA ASN A 215 5.28 -10.68 -10.40
C ASN A 215 4.22 -9.77 -9.75
N VAL A 216 4.59 -8.93 -8.78
CA VAL A 216 3.75 -7.83 -8.30
C VAL A 216 4.06 -6.56 -9.08
N ALA A 217 3.03 -5.87 -9.55
CA ALA A 217 3.22 -4.79 -10.49
C ALA A 217 3.94 -3.58 -9.91
N SER A 218 3.66 -3.26 -8.66
CA SER A 218 4.18 -2.10 -7.98
C SER A 218 4.78 -2.45 -6.61
N ILE A 219 5.98 -1.94 -6.34
CA ILE A 219 6.60 -1.95 -5.02
C ILE A 219 6.44 -0.56 -4.43
N GLN A 220 5.76 -0.51 -3.29
CA GLN A 220 5.20 0.70 -2.72
C GLN A 220 5.92 1.08 -1.43
N VAL A 221 6.06 2.39 -1.17
CA VAL A 221 6.49 2.94 0.12
C VAL A 221 5.38 3.83 0.70
N ASP A 222 5.07 3.66 1.98
CA ASP A 222 4.07 4.46 2.68
C ASP A 222 4.71 5.78 3.17
N TRP A 223 4.34 6.89 2.53
CA TRP A 223 4.86 8.22 2.84
C TRP A 223 4.49 8.68 4.23
N SER A 224 3.27 8.36 4.69
CA SER A 224 2.77 8.79 5.99
C SER A 224 3.51 8.11 7.13
N LEU A 225 3.97 6.87 6.91
CA LEU A 225 4.68 6.09 7.91
C LEU A 225 6.19 6.33 7.90
N TYR A 226 6.81 6.36 6.72
CA TYR A 226 8.28 6.39 6.59
C TYR A 226 8.85 7.77 6.25
N GLY A 227 7.99 8.71 5.88
CA GLY A 227 8.35 10.08 5.59
C GLY A 227 9.16 10.28 4.29
N PRO A 228 9.43 11.55 3.94
CA PRO A 228 10.02 11.92 2.65
C PRO A 228 11.42 11.34 2.43
N LYS A 229 12.26 11.30 3.49
CA LYS A 229 13.67 10.91 3.35
C LYS A 229 13.82 9.43 2.99
N LEU A 230 13.15 8.53 3.72
CA LEU A 230 13.23 7.11 3.41
C LEU A 230 12.50 6.82 2.10
N ALA A 231 11.36 7.44 1.83
CA ALA A 231 10.65 7.29 0.57
C ALA A 231 11.55 7.66 -0.62
N GLN A 232 12.25 8.80 -0.57
CA GLN A 232 13.19 9.19 -1.63
C GLN A 232 14.27 8.15 -1.88
N VAL A 233 14.88 7.60 -0.82
CA VAL A 233 15.91 6.56 -0.96
C VAL A 233 15.31 5.26 -1.51
N ALA A 234 14.13 4.86 -1.03
CA ALA A 234 13.41 3.67 -1.51
C ALA A 234 13.14 3.72 -3.02
N LEU A 235 12.81 4.90 -3.56
CA LEU A 235 12.65 5.10 -5.00
C LEU A 235 13.92 4.79 -5.79
N THR A 236 15.10 5.10 -5.24
CA THR A 236 16.39 4.81 -5.90
C THR A 236 16.81 3.34 -5.85
N VAL A 237 16.09 2.51 -5.08
CA VAL A 237 16.39 1.08 -4.90
C VAL A 237 15.20 0.17 -5.26
N GLY A 238 14.32 0.62 -6.14
CA GLY A 238 13.34 -0.25 -6.80
C GLY A 238 11.86 -0.03 -6.44
N ALA A 239 11.53 0.84 -5.48
CA ALA A 239 10.16 1.31 -5.32
C ALA A 239 9.73 2.13 -6.56
N ASP A 240 8.49 1.97 -6.99
CA ASP A 240 7.90 2.72 -8.12
C ASP A 240 6.63 3.47 -7.74
N ASP A 241 6.18 3.33 -6.50
CA ASP A 241 4.93 3.91 -6.05
C ASP A 241 5.00 4.41 -4.60
N VAL A 242 4.34 5.54 -4.36
CA VAL A 242 4.27 6.17 -3.05
C VAL A 242 2.82 6.31 -2.60
N ASP A 243 2.48 5.67 -1.48
CA ASP A 243 1.15 5.74 -0.87
C ASP A 243 1.07 6.77 0.24
N GLY A 244 -0.15 7.20 0.58
CA GLY A 244 -0.41 7.96 1.80
C GLY A 244 0.12 9.40 1.77
N VAL A 245 0.34 9.98 0.59
CA VAL A 245 0.61 11.43 0.50
C VAL A 245 -0.66 12.18 0.90
N SER A 246 -0.54 13.20 1.75
CA SER A 246 -1.72 13.95 2.20
C SER A 246 -2.51 14.57 1.02
N ALA A 247 -3.83 14.40 1.06
CA ALA A 247 -4.74 15.11 0.16
C ALA A 247 -4.94 16.59 0.53
N GLU A 248 -4.44 17.04 1.68
CA GLU A 248 -4.44 18.45 2.09
C GLU A 248 -3.09 19.08 1.79
N ASP A 249 -3.08 20.22 1.08
CA ASP A 249 -1.87 21.00 0.88
C ASP A 249 -1.76 22.04 2.00
N ASP A 250 -1.16 21.64 3.13
CA ASP A 250 -0.78 22.61 4.16
C ASP A 250 0.36 23.50 3.63
N MET A 251 0.05 24.79 3.46
CA MET A 251 0.98 25.80 2.96
C MET A 251 1.50 26.73 4.06
N THR A 252 1.25 26.44 5.34
CA THR A 252 1.71 27.26 6.48
C THR A 252 3.23 27.46 6.48
N GLU A 253 3.99 26.42 6.14
CA GLU A 253 5.45 26.47 5.97
C GLU A 253 5.89 26.86 4.55
N GLY A 254 4.96 27.37 3.74
CA GLY A 254 5.15 27.81 2.36
C GLY A 254 4.89 26.71 1.32
N ARG A 255 4.56 27.12 0.09
CA ARG A 255 4.17 26.21 -1.02
C ARG A 255 5.15 25.07 -1.30
N ARG A 256 6.45 25.25 -1.05
CA ARG A 256 7.44 24.18 -1.23
C ARG A 256 7.33 23.08 -0.16
N ARG A 257 6.77 23.36 1.01
CA ARG A 257 6.54 22.35 2.05
C ARG A 257 5.19 21.65 1.92
N ALA A 258 4.33 22.13 1.02
CA ALA A 258 3.07 21.46 0.73
C ALA A 258 3.31 20.02 0.25
N PRO A 259 2.55 19.04 0.78
CA PRO A 259 2.69 17.62 0.46
C PRO A 259 2.83 17.30 -1.03
N LEU A 260 2.01 17.89 -1.92
CA LEU A 260 2.10 17.63 -3.36
C LEU A 260 3.44 18.07 -3.98
N GLU A 261 3.93 19.25 -3.60
CA GLU A 261 5.19 19.76 -4.12
C GLU A 261 6.40 19.04 -3.51
N GLU A 262 6.28 18.58 -2.27
CA GLU A 262 7.31 17.77 -1.62
C GLU A 262 7.45 16.39 -2.27
N ILE A 263 6.36 15.65 -2.48
CA ILE A 263 6.44 14.33 -3.15
C ILE A 263 7.03 14.48 -4.57
N ARG A 264 6.57 15.48 -5.34
CA ARG A 264 7.07 15.74 -6.69
C ARG A 264 8.57 16.05 -6.70
N ARG A 265 9.07 16.81 -5.72
CA ARG A 265 10.51 17.06 -5.60
C ARG A 265 11.28 15.80 -5.23
N ASN A 266 10.80 15.00 -4.29
CA ASN A 266 11.48 13.78 -3.86
C ASN A 266 11.61 12.79 -5.03
N ILE A 267 10.53 12.60 -5.81
CA ILE A 267 10.55 11.76 -7.01
C ILE A 267 11.54 12.30 -8.05
N ARG A 268 11.51 13.61 -8.35
CA ARG A 268 12.47 14.21 -9.30
C ARG A 268 13.91 14.14 -8.82
N ALA A 269 14.15 14.30 -7.52
CA ALA A 269 15.47 14.19 -6.92
C ALA A 269 16.01 12.74 -6.93
N ALA A 270 15.13 11.74 -7.02
CA ALA A 270 15.48 10.36 -7.33
C ALA A 270 15.66 10.10 -8.84
N ASN A 271 15.71 11.15 -9.68
CA ASN A 271 15.82 11.09 -11.14
C ASN A 271 14.66 10.35 -11.81
N GLN A 272 13.43 10.57 -11.32
CA GLN A 272 12.20 9.93 -11.78
C GLN A 272 11.12 10.99 -12.11
N GLU A 273 10.10 10.58 -12.85
CA GLU A 273 8.97 11.40 -13.28
C GLU A 273 7.74 11.16 -12.40
N PRO A 274 7.28 12.16 -11.62
CA PRO A 274 6.13 12.00 -10.73
C PRO A 274 4.82 11.96 -11.52
N VAL A 275 4.04 10.89 -11.35
CA VAL A 275 2.71 10.73 -11.94
C VAL A 275 1.68 10.51 -10.84
N GLU A 276 0.71 11.41 -10.74
CA GLU A 276 -0.38 11.25 -9.76
C GLU A 276 -1.34 10.16 -10.23
N ARG A 277 -1.73 9.25 -9.33
CA ARG A 277 -2.74 8.21 -9.55
C ARG A 277 -3.85 8.28 -8.49
N ASN A 278 -5.00 7.69 -8.81
CA ASN A 278 -6.08 7.47 -7.84
C ASN A 278 -5.92 6.12 -7.11
N GLY A 279 -6.83 5.80 -6.19
CA GLY A 279 -6.84 4.51 -5.47
C GLY A 279 -7.06 3.30 -6.38
N ARG A 280 -7.67 3.49 -7.56
CA ARG A 280 -7.81 2.48 -8.62
C ARG A 280 -6.57 2.37 -9.52
N PHE A 281 -5.48 3.07 -9.19
CA PHE A 281 -4.25 3.17 -9.98
C PHE A 281 -4.40 3.73 -11.40
N ASP A 282 -5.49 4.46 -11.67
CA ASP A 282 -5.62 5.25 -12.88
C ASP A 282 -4.83 6.54 -12.73
N VAL A 283 -4.19 6.99 -13.80
CA VAL A 283 -3.52 8.31 -13.83
C VAL A 283 -4.56 9.41 -13.68
N VAL A 284 -4.32 10.33 -12.75
CA VAL A 284 -5.17 11.50 -12.54
C VAL A 284 -4.70 12.62 -13.46
N VAL A 285 -5.58 13.05 -14.36
CA VAL A 285 -5.37 14.24 -15.19
C VAL A 285 -6.15 15.38 -14.52
N ARG A 286 -5.42 16.39 -14.01
CA ARG A 286 -5.99 17.61 -13.41
C ARG A 286 -5.72 18.81 -14.28
#